data_AF-A0A852Q207-F1
#
_entry.id   AF-A0A852Q207-F1
#
_cell.length_a   1.000
_cell.length_b   1.000
_cell.length_c   1.000
_cell.angle_alpha   90.00
_cell.angle_beta   90.00
_cell.angle_gamma   90.00
#
_symmetry.space_group_name_H-M   'P 1'
#
loop_
_entity.id
_entity.type
_entity.pdbx_description
1 polymer ?
#
loop_
_entity_poly.entity_id
_entity_poly.type
_entity_poly.pdbx_seq_one_letter_code
_entity_poly.pdbx_strand_id
1 'polypeptide(L)'
;MRKKLLIIFFAIVIFSFGLFWVDNKLAMNRMIFISDVISEYIHKHGRIPKNLYLASSLFHENRESPCDFWNLSIPGIGICFYSPWKDKYFIQVDSIFSTLVLSSDNNETMFFDPGL
;
A
#
# COMPACT_ATOMS: atom_id res chain seq x y z
N MET A 1 17.50 -29.23 27.50
CA MET A 1 17.67 -28.57 26.18
C MET A 1 16.34 -28.29 25.46
N ARG A 2 15.40 -29.24 25.36
CA ARG A 2 14.08 -29.05 24.69
C ARG A 2 13.28 -27.81 25.13
N LYS A 3 13.21 -27.53 26.44
CA LYS A 3 12.47 -26.35 26.97
C LYS A 3 13.06 -25.01 26.49
N LYS A 4 14.38 -24.89 26.39
CA LYS A 4 15.05 -23.68 25.86
C LYS A 4 14.78 -23.50 24.37
N LEU A 5 14.76 -24.59 23.61
CA LEU A 5 14.45 -24.57 22.18
C LEU A 5 13.00 -24.11 21.92
N LEU A 6 12.05 -24.57 22.74
CA LEU A 6 10.65 -24.15 22.66
C LEU A 6 10.50 -22.66 22.93
N ILE A 7 11.18 -22.11 23.94
CA ILE A 7 11.14 -20.67 24.25
C ILE A 7 11.68 -19.85 23.08
N ILE A 8 12.80 -20.26 22.48
CA ILE A 8 13.37 -19.59 21.31
C ILE A 8 12.40 -19.66 20.13
N PHE A 9 11.79 -20.82 19.89
CA PHE A 9 10.79 -20.98 18.83
C PHE A 9 9.61 -20.03 19.03
N PHE A 10 9.03 -19.97 20.23
CA PHE A 10 7.93 -19.03 20.53
C PHE A 10 8.36 -17.58 20.37
N ALA A 11 9.58 -17.21 20.80
CA ALA A 11 10.10 -15.85 20.63
C ALA A 11 10.22 -15.47 19.14
N ILE A 12 10.71 -16.38 18.29
CA ILE A 12 10.81 -16.17 16.84
C ILE A 12 9.40 -16.00 16.25
N VAL A 13 8.47 -16.89 16.59
CA VAL A 13 7.08 -16.81 16.07
C VAL A 13 6.41 -15.48 16.44
N ILE A 14 6.51 -15.06 17.70
CA ILE A 14 5.94 -13.79 18.16
C ILE A 14 6.61 -12.61 17.43
N PHE A 15 7.93 -12.64 17.29
CA PHE A 15 8.68 -11.59 16.60
C PHE A 15 8.28 -11.49 15.12
N SER A 16 8.24 -12.61 14.40
CA SER A 16 7.81 -12.67 13.00
C SER A 16 6.37 -12.17 12.82
N PHE A 17 5.45 -12.57 13.71
CA PHE A 17 4.06 -12.09 13.66
C PHE A 17 3.96 -10.58 13.93
N GLY A 18 4.78 -10.06 14.84
CA GLY A 18 4.89 -8.62 15.10
C GLY A 18 5.38 -7.84 13.87
N LEU A 19 6.42 -8.35 13.20
CA LEU A 19 6.94 -7.75 11.96
C LEU A 19 5.89 -7.75 10.85
N PHE A 20 5.19 -8.87 10.66
CA PHE A 20 4.10 -8.98 9.69
C PHE A 20 2.99 -7.95 9.94
N TRP A 21 2.58 -7.76 11.20
CA TRP A 21 1.56 -6.76 11.53
C TRP A 21 2.04 -5.35 11.19
N VAL A 22 3.25 -4.98 11.60
CA VAL A 22 3.82 -3.66 11.32
C VAL A 22 3.91 -3.39 9.82
N ASP A 23 4.38 -4.37 9.05
CA ASP A 23 4.49 -4.29 7.60
C ASP A 23 3.13 -4.05 6.94
N ASN A 24 2.11 -4.86 7.28
CA ASN A 24 0.73 -4.67 6.78
C ASN A 24 0.17 -3.28 7.14
N LYS A 25 0.42 -2.79 8.36
CA LYS A 25 -0.07 -1.48 8.80
C LYS A 25 0.57 -0.36 7.98
N LEU A 26 1.86 -0.44 7.73
CA LEU A 26 2.58 0.55 6.93
C LEU A 26 2.21 0.48 5.44
N ALA A 27 1.98 -0.72 4.91
CA ALA A 27 1.47 -0.91 3.55
C ALA A 27 0.05 -0.30 3.38
N MET A 28 -0.82 -0.53 4.37
CA MET A 28 -2.18 0.03 4.37
C MET A 28 -2.16 1.56 4.43
N ASN A 29 -1.30 2.17 5.25
CA ASN A 29 -1.14 3.62 5.30
C ASN A 29 -0.77 4.20 3.93
N ARG A 30 0.13 3.52 3.20
CA ARG A 30 0.53 3.92 1.85
C ARG A 30 -0.65 3.84 0.88
N MET A 31 -1.42 2.76 0.95
CA MET A 31 -2.60 2.56 0.13
C MET A 31 -3.68 3.63 0.36
N ILE A 32 -3.98 3.94 1.64
CA ILE A 32 -4.93 5.00 2.01
C ILE A 32 -4.49 6.34 1.44
N PHE A 33 -3.22 6.70 1.64
CA PHE A 33 -2.67 7.94 1.10
C PHE A 33 -2.85 8.07 -0.42
N ILE A 34 -2.53 7.01 -1.17
CA ILE A 34 -2.70 7.01 -2.64
C ILE A 34 -4.19 7.15 -3.00
N SER A 35 -5.08 6.47 -2.28
CA SER A 35 -6.53 6.55 -2.50
C SER A 35 -7.07 7.96 -2.24
N ASP A 36 -6.59 8.64 -1.20
CA ASP A 36 -6.98 10.01 -0.88
C ASP A 36 -6.54 10.98 -1.98
N VAL A 37 -5.30 10.84 -2.48
CA VAL A 37 -4.77 11.63 -3.60
C VAL A 37 -5.61 11.45 -4.87
N ILE A 38 -6.01 10.22 -5.19
CA ILE A 38 -6.88 9.95 -6.34
C ILE A 38 -8.27 10.56 -6.11
N SER A 39 -8.82 10.43 -4.90
CA SER A 39 -10.13 10.96 -4.54
C SER A 39 -10.19 12.49 -4.68
N GLU A 40 -9.13 13.19 -4.25
CA GLU A 40 -9.03 14.64 -4.41
C GLU A 40 -8.95 15.05 -5.89
N TYR A 41 -8.18 14.32 -6.70
CA TYR A 41 -8.13 14.55 -8.14
C TYR A 41 -9.51 14.39 -8.78
N ILE A 42 -10.24 13.32 -8.43
CA ILE A 42 -11.60 13.08 -8.92
C ILE A 42 -12.53 14.20 -8.49
N HIS A 43 -12.48 14.65 -7.24
CA HIS A 43 -13.30 15.75 -6.75
C HIS A 43 -13.05 17.04 -7.54
N LYS A 44 -11.80 17.35 -7.87
CA LYS A 44 -11.42 18.58 -8.59
C LYS A 44 -11.70 18.52 -10.10
N HIS A 45 -11.53 17.36 -10.73
CA HIS A 45 -11.55 17.22 -12.19
C HIS A 45 -12.74 16.41 -12.73
N GLY A 46 -13.56 15.83 -11.85
CA GLY A 46 -14.73 15.02 -12.21
C GLY A 46 -14.40 13.71 -12.94
N ARG A 47 -13.15 13.24 -12.89
CA ARG A 47 -12.70 12.04 -13.61
C ARG A 47 -11.54 11.35 -12.92
N ILE A 48 -11.43 10.05 -13.15
CA ILE A 48 -10.30 9.22 -12.69
C ILE A 48 -9.01 9.65 -13.40
N PRO A 49 -7.89 9.78 -12.68
CA PRO A 49 -6.62 10.14 -13.29
C PRO A 49 -6.11 9.02 -14.20
N LYS A 50 -5.66 9.35 -15.42
CA LYS A 50 -5.11 8.36 -16.36
C LYS A 50 -3.80 7.74 -15.88
N ASN A 51 -3.10 8.43 -15.00
CA ASN A 51 -1.91 7.96 -14.29
C ASN A 51 -1.79 8.76 -12.99
N LEU A 52 -1.04 8.23 -12.03
CA LEU A 52 -0.87 8.88 -10.74
C LEU A 52 -0.05 10.17 -10.79
N TYR A 53 0.77 10.37 -11.82
CA TYR A 53 1.50 11.64 -12.03
C TYR A 53 0.56 12.84 -12.19
N LEU A 54 -0.59 12.64 -12.85
CA LEU A 54 -1.59 13.70 -12.97
C LEU A 54 -2.23 14.06 -11.63
N ALA A 55 -2.39 13.07 -10.73
CA ALA A 55 -2.92 13.28 -9.39
C ALA A 55 -1.87 13.90 -8.45
N SER A 56 -0.59 13.53 -8.58
CA SER A 56 0.48 13.99 -7.70
C SER A 56 0.79 15.48 -7.83
N SER A 57 0.52 16.09 -8.99
CA SER A 57 0.65 17.54 -9.20
C SER A 57 -0.23 18.42 -8.30
N LEU A 58 -1.21 17.84 -7.60
CA LEU A 58 -2.05 18.53 -6.61
C LEU A 58 -1.35 18.74 -5.27
N PHE A 59 -0.27 18.00 -4.99
CA PHE A 59 0.57 18.18 -3.81
C PHE A 59 1.95 18.72 -4.22
N HIS A 60 2.31 19.84 -3.62
CA HIS A 60 3.40 20.73 -4.04
C HIS A 60 4.83 20.23 -3.76
N GLU A 61 5.08 18.92 -3.71
CA GLU A 61 6.43 18.39 -3.49
C GLU A 61 6.74 17.18 -4.40
N ASN A 62 7.50 17.47 -5.45
CA ASN A 62 8.26 16.57 -6.33
C ASN A 62 7.53 15.86 -7.48
N ARG A 63 8.21 15.91 -8.64
CA ARG A 63 7.81 15.43 -9.96
C ARG A 63 8.00 13.92 -10.15
N GLU A 64 7.70 13.11 -9.15
CA GLU A 64 7.83 11.65 -9.27
C GLU A 64 6.48 10.96 -9.12
N SER A 65 6.34 9.84 -9.83
CA SER A 65 5.17 8.99 -9.74
C SER A 65 4.94 8.62 -8.27
N PRO A 66 3.71 8.71 -7.73
CA PRO A 66 3.38 8.21 -6.39
C PRO A 66 3.73 6.72 -6.17
N CYS A 67 4.09 6.01 -7.25
CA CYS A 67 4.59 4.64 -7.25
C CYS A 67 6.09 4.46 -7.45
N ASP A 68 6.86 5.54 -7.59
CA ASP A 68 8.32 5.48 -7.53
C ASP A 68 8.78 5.51 -6.05
N PHE A 69 9.00 4.28 -5.61
CA PHE A 69 9.58 3.67 -4.41
C PHE A 69 10.18 4.44 -3.21
N TRP A 70 10.60 5.72 -3.26
CA TRP A 70 11.46 6.28 -2.17
C TRP A 70 11.30 7.77 -1.84
N ASN A 71 10.08 8.31 -1.84
CA ASN A 71 9.86 9.60 -1.21
C ASN A 71 9.58 9.42 0.30
N LEU A 72 10.52 9.82 1.16
CA LEU A 72 10.37 9.84 2.63
C LEU A 72 9.18 10.71 3.09
N SER A 73 8.69 11.61 2.23
CA SER A 73 7.49 12.42 2.49
C SER A 73 6.18 11.65 2.26
N ILE A 74 6.19 10.43 1.72
CA ILE A 74 5.00 9.59 1.54
C ILE A 74 4.84 8.66 2.76
N PRO A 75 3.70 8.69 3.47
CA PRO A 75 3.49 7.84 4.63
C PRO A 75 3.32 6.36 4.22
N GLY A 76 4.01 5.46 4.91
CA GLY A 76 3.92 4.00 4.72
C GLY A 76 5.09 3.37 3.95
N ILE A 77 5.00 2.08 3.62
CA ILE A 77 6.04 1.33 2.89
C ILE A 77 5.42 0.48 1.77
N GLY A 78 6.24 0.03 0.82
CA GLY A 78 5.85 -0.87 -0.27
C GLY A 78 5.87 -0.25 -1.65
N ILE A 79 6.07 -1.05 -2.69
CA ILE A 79 5.91 -0.64 -4.10
C ILE A 79 4.43 -0.48 -4.36
N CYS A 80 3.98 0.63 -4.95
CA CYS A 80 2.60 0.70 -5.42
C CYS A 80 2.47 0.47 -6.92
N PHE A 81 1.31 -0.01 -7.32
CA PHE A 81 0.88 -0.08 -8.70
C PHE A 81 -0.52 0.53 -8.81
N TYR A 82 -0.74 1.28 -9.88
CA TYR A 82 -2.02 1.92 -10.15
C TYR A 82 -2.51 1.58 -11.55
N SER A 83 -3.74 1.08 -11.61
CA SER A 83 -4.38 0.69 -12.85
C SER A 83 -5.76 1.33 -12.95
N PRO A 84 -5.93 2.39 -13.76
CA PRO A 84 -7.25 2.91 -14.08
C PRO A 84 -7.94 1.98 -15.08
N TRP A 85 -9.22 1.69 -14.86
CA TRP A 85 -10.03 0.83 -15.73
C TRP A 85 -11.44 1.39 -15.87
N LYS A 86 -11.75 1.97 -17.04
CA LYS A 86 -13.05 2.59 -17.33
C LYS A 86 -13.42 3.66 -16.28
N ASP A 87 -14.40 3.36 -15.43
CA ASP A 87 -14.98 4.16 -14.36
C ASP A 87 -14.43 3.78 -12.97
N LYS A 88 -13.33 3.01 -12.93
CA LYS A 88 -12.77 2.40 -11.72
C LYS A 88 -11.26 2.55 -11.68
N TYR A 89 -10.67 2.34 -10.52
CA TYR A 89 -9.23 2.21 -10.37
C TYR A 89 -8.85 1.14 -9.35
N PHE A 90 -7.66 0.59 -9.55
CA PHE A 90 -7.04 -0.37 -8.65
C PHE A 90 -5.73 0.19 -8.12
N ILE A 91 -5.49 0.03 -6.83
CA ILE A 91 -4.21 0.29 -6.17
C ILE A 91 -3.71 -1.03 -5.62
N GLN A 92 -2.50 -1.43 -5.98
CA GLN A 92 -1.79 -2.52 -5.32
C GLN A 92 -0.61 -1.93 -4.54
N VAL A 93 -0.33 -2.45 -3.35
CA VAL A 93 0.85 -2.14 -2.57
C VAL A 93 1.53 -3.44 -2.17
N ASP A 94 2.75 -3.66 -2.67
CA ASP A 94 3.60 -4.79 -2.35
C ASP A 94 4.65 -4.34 -1.32
N SER A 95 4.51 -4.80 -0.08
CA SER A 95 5.47 -4.58 1.01
C SER A 95 6.37 -5.80 1.21
N ILE A 96 7.10 -5.88 2.33
CA ILE A 96 8.08 -6.95 2.54
C ILE A 96 7.38 -8.29 2.80
N PHE A 97 6.23 -8.29 3.48
CA PHE A 97 5.50 -9.49 3.85
C PHE A 97 4.05 -9.51 3.38
N SER A 98 3.56 -8.46 2.71
CA SER A 98 2.16 -8.37 2.31
C SER A 98 1.97 -7.77 0.92
N THR A 99 0.95 -8.24 0.21
CA THR A 99 0.41 -7.58 -0.97
C THR A 99 -1.03 -7.16 -0.65
N LEU A 100 -1.27 -5.86 -0.72
CA LEU A 100 -2.59 -5.27 -0.52
C LEU A 100 -3.13 -4.82 -1.86
N VAL A 101 -4.41 -5.07 -2.14
CA VAL A 101 -5.10 -4.56 -3.33
C VAL A 101 -6.37 -3.83 -2.91
N LEU A 102 -6.54 -2.58 -3.35
CA LEU A 102 -7.76 -1.80 -3.21
C LEU A 102 -8.43 -1.64 -4.58
N SER A 103 -9.72 -1.94 -4.63
CA SER A 103 -10.60 -1.58 -5.75
C SER A 103 -11.49 -0.40 -5.36
N SER A 104 -11.60 0.59 -6.23
CA SER A 104 -12.50 1.75 -6.03
C SER A 104 -13.98 1.38 -5.99
N ASP A 105 -14.37 0.21 -6.51
CA ASP A 105 -15.77 -0.23 -6.52
C ASP A 105 -16.31 -0.60 -5.15
N ASN A 106 -15.47 -1.29 -4.38
CA ASN A 106 -15.92 -1.97 -3.17
C ASN A 106 -15.40 -1.25 -1.92
N ASN A 107 -14.39 -0.36 -2.07
CA ASN A 107 -13.58 0.16 -0.96
C ASN A 107 -13.01 -0.95 -0.05
N GLU A 108 -13.03 -2.20 -0.50
CA GLU A 108 -12.51 -3.34 0.24
C GLU A 108 -11.05 -3.55 -0.14
N THR A 109 -10.17 -3.50 0.86
CA THR A 109 -8.80 -3.96 0.72
C THR A 109 -8.80 -5.48 0.70
N MET A 110 -8.56 -6.07 -0.47
CA MET A 110 -8.30 -7.49 -0.61
C MET A 110 -6.82 -7.75 -0.33
N PHE A 111 -6.56 -8.58 0.67
CA PHE A 111 -5.22 -9.12 0.90
C PHE A 111 -4.98 -10.20 -0.13
N PHE A 112 -3.97 -10.01 -0.98
CA PHE A 112 -3.51 -11.07 -1.86
C PHE A 112 -2.36 -11.76 -1.13
N ASP A 113 -2.60 -12.96 -0.63
CA ASP A 113 -1.52 -13.89 -0.32
C ASP A 113 -0.94 -14.35 -1.68
N PRO A 114 0.31 -14.02 -2.02
CA PRO A 114 0.89 -14.36 -3.31
C PRO A 114 1.05 -15.87 -3.52
N GLY A 115 0.71 -16.71 -2.55
CA GLY A 115 0.78 -18.15 -2.67
C GLY A 115 2.24 -18.59 -2.71
N LEU A 116 2.86 -18.66 -1.54
CA LEU A 116 4.11 -19.40 -1.31
C LEU A 116 3.81 -20.74 -0.62
#